data_AF-A0A5C4QVC8-F1
#
_entry.id   AF-A0A5C4QVC8-F1
#
_cell.length_a   1.000
_cell.length_b   1.000
_cell.length_c   1.000
_cell.angle_alpha   90.00
_cell.angle_beta   90.00
_cell.angle_gamma   90.00
#
_symmetry.space_group_name_H-M   'P 1'
#
loop_
_entity.id
_entity.type
_entity.pdbx_description
1 polymer ?
#
loop_
_entity_poly.entity_id
_entity_poly.type
_entity_poly.pdbx_seq_one_letter_code
_entity_poly.pdbx_strand_id
1 'polypeptide(L)'
;MANADVIVIQGSNMAEAHPVGFQWVMEAKRRGAKVFHVDPRFTRTSAVADAYLPIRAGTDIALLGGVVRYILDNELDFREYVLAYTNAATIVSEEFSDTEDGDGFFSGFDPETGSYVQDSWQYEGHEDSSGSGHTAQERDSAAGLAHESHGAPVGGQTRRDETLQHPRCVYQILKRHFARYTPEMVERVCGIPQEQFLELARAWTANSGRERTGMLIYSVGWTQHSVGVQYIRTGAIIQLLLGNMGRPGGGVMALRGHASIQGSTDVPT
;
A
#
# COMPACT_ATOMS: atom_id res chain seq x y z
N MET A 1 -17.79 1.20 -4.31
CA MET A 1 -17.37 0.81 -5.69
C MET A 1 -17.98 1.73 -6.73
N ALA A 2 -19.31 1.81 -6.87
CA ALA A 2 -19.97 2.59 -7.93
C ALA A 2 -19.65 4.10 -8.01
N ASN A 3 -19.08 4.68 -6.95
CA ASN A 3 -18.72 6.11 -6.88
C ASN A 3 -17.25 6.39 -7.20
N ALA A 4 -16.44 5.38 -7.52
CA ALA A 4 -15.02 5.57 -7.81
C ALA A 4 -14.85 6.24 -9.19
N ASP A 5 -13.83 7.09 -9.34
CA ASP A 5 -13.45 7.71 -10.62
C ASP A 5 -12.33 6.92 -11.32
N VAL A 6 -11.61 6.10 -10.57
CA VAL A 6 -10.68 5.08 -11.09
C VAL A 6 -10.74 3.85 -10.21
N ILE A 7 -10.67 2.67 -10.81
CA ILE A 7 -10.63 1.40 -10.10
C ILE A 7 -9.40 0.62 -10.56
N VAL A 8 -8.56 0.25 -9.60
CA VAL A 8 -7.41 -0.63 -9.82
C VAL A 8 -7.71 -1.97 -9.17
N ILE A 9 -7.85 -2.99 -10.00
CA ILE A 9 -8.04 -4.37 -9.55
C ILE A 9 -6.71 -5.08 -9.73
N GLN A 10 -6.05 -5.40 -8.61
CA GLN A 10 -4.74 -6.04 -8.59
C GLN A 10 -4.73 -7.14 -7.53
N GLY A 11 -4.28 -8.34 -7.89
CA GLY A 11 -4.35 -9.49 -6.98
C GLY A 11 -5.78 -9.99 -6.72
N SER A 12 -6.71 -9.72 -7.64
CA SER A 12 -8.10 -10.20 -7.58
C SER A 12 -8.69 -10.43 -8.96
N ASN A 13 -9.30 -11.60 -9.18
CA ASN A 13 -10.13 -11.86 -10.35
C ASN A 13 -11.61 -11.63 -10.02
N MET A 14 -11.96 -10.38 -9.73
CA MET A 14 -13.23 -10.00 -9.10
C MET A 14 -14.48 -10.43 -9.89
N ALA A 15 -14.45 -10.40 -11.23
CA ALA A 15 -15.60 -10.80 -12.04
C ALA A 15 -15.94 -12.30 -11.92
N GLU A 16 -14.98 -13.13 -11.48
CA GLU A 16 -15.18 -14.57 -11.26
C GLU A 16 -15.35 -14.90 -9.78
N ALA A 17 -14.55 -14.28 -8.91
CA ALA A 17 -14.55 -14.56 -7.48
C ALA A 17 -15.67 -13.83 -6.71
N HIS A 18 -16.09 -12.66 -7.19
CA HIS A 18 -17.12 -11.81 -6.57
C HIS A 18 -18.09 -11.23 -7.61
N PRO A 19 -18.72 -12.07 -8.46
CA PRO A 19 -19.44 -11.62 -9.65
C PRO A 19 -20.58 -10.65 -9.36
N VAL A 20 -21.32 -10.87 -8.26
CA VAL A 20 -22.40 -9.97 -7.85
C VAL A 20 -21.85 -8.63 -7.36
N GLY A 21 -20.73 -8.62 -6.63
CA GLY A 21 -20.07 -7.38 -6.21
C GLY A 21 -19.51 -6.59 -7.40
N PHE A 22 -19.05 -7.30 -8.43
CA PHE A 22 -18.46 -6.71 -9.64
C PHE A 22 -19.44 -5.84 -10.44
N GLN A 23 -20.76 -6.01 -10.27
CA GLN A 23 -21.77 -5.13 -10.86
C GLN A 23 -21.50 -3.65 -10.56
N TRP A 24 -20.96 -3.34 -9.37
CA TRP A 24 -20.67 -1.98 -8.95
C TRP A 24 -19.39 -1.41 -9.55
N VAL A 25 -18.46 -2.26 -9.99
CA VAL A 25 -17.31 -1.84 -10.82
C VAL A 25 -17.83 -1.43 -12.20
N MET A 26 -18.73 -2.24 -12.78
CA MET A 26 -19.34 -1.92 -14.07
C MET A 26 -20.19 -0.65 -14.02
N GLU A 27 -20.86 -0.39 -12.90
CA GLU A 27 -21.61 0.86 -12.71
C GLU A 27 -20.70 2.08 -12.63
N ALA A 28 -19.58 2.01 -11.89
CA ALA A 28 -18.57 3.07 -11.90
C ALA A 28 -18.03 3.32 -13.33
N LYS A 29 -17.73 2.24 -14.06
CA LYS A 29 -17.26 2.33 -15.45
C LYS A 29 -18.28 3.02 -16.37
N ARG A 30 -19.57 2.69 -16.27
CA ARG A 30 -20.65 3.38 -17.02
C ARG A 30 -20.73 4.86 -16.71
N ARG A 31 -20.37 5.27 -15.48
CA ARG A 31 -20.29 6.67 -15.05
C ARG A 31 -19.00 7.38 -15.48
N GLY A 32 -18.08 6.67 -16.16
CA GLY A 32 -16.85 7.23 -16.71
C GLY A 32 -15.57 6.83 -15.96
N ALA A 33 -15.66 5.96 -14.94
CA ALA A 33 -14.47 5.50 -14.24
C ALA A 33 -13.60 4.61 -15.15
N LYS A 34 -12.28 4.84 -15.15
CA LYS A 34 -11.35 3.91 -15.79
C LYS A 34 -11.11 2.70 -14.88
N VAL A 35 -11.20 1.50 -15.44
CA VAL A 35 -10.93 0.23 -14.74
C VAL A 35 -9.64 -0.39 -15.24
N PHE A 36 -8.66 -0.53 -14.36
CA PHE A 36 -7.40 -1.23 -14.62
C PHE A 36 -7.43 -2.61 -13.99
N HIS A 37 -6.99 -3.63 -14.72
CA HIS A 37 -6.81 -4.97 -14.20
C HIS A 37 -5.35 -5.39 -14.35
N VAL A 38 -4.70 -5.64 -13.22
CA VAL A 38 -3.31 -6.05 -13.12
C VAL A 38 -3.27 -7.50 -12.64
N ASP A 39 -2.96 -8.42 -13.56
CA ASP A 39 -2.98 -9.87 -13.30
C ASP A 39 -1.96 -10.56 -14.23
N PRO A 40 -1.29 -11.65 -13.82
CA PRO A 40 -0.45 -12.44 -14.72
C PRO A 40 -1.20 -13.09 -15.88
N ARG A 41 -2.54 -13.17 -15.81
CA ARG A 41 -3.39 -13.83 -16.80
C ARG A 41 -4.46 -12.88 -17.30
N PHE A 42 -4.82 -13.05 -18.57
CA PHE A 42 -6.03 -12.45 -19.11
C PHE A 42 -7.25 -13.26 -18.65
N THR A 43 -8.12 -12.65 -17.85
CA THR A 43 -9.29 -13.28 -17.19
C THR A 43 -10.61 -12.66 -17.66
N ARG A 44 -11.76 -13.15 -17.13
CA ARG A 44 -13.05 -12.48 -17.36
C ARG A 44 -13.10 -11.05 -16.82
N THR A 45 -12.34 -10.75 -15.76
CA THR A 45 -12.17 -9.38 -15.27
C THR A 45 -11.40 -8.53 -16.29
N SER A 46 -10.36 -9.09 -16.91
CA SER A 46 -9.56 -8.40 -17.94
C SER A 46 -10.39 -8.06 -19.18
N ALA A 47 -11.27 -8.98 -19.59
CA ALA A 47 -12.10 -8.84 -20.78
C ALA A 47 -13.05 -7.64 -20.76
N VAL A 48 -13.31 -7.08 -19.58
CA VAL A 48 -14.22 -5.94 -19.38
C VAL A 48 -13.53 -4.72 -18.74
N ALA A 49 -12.24 -4.82 -18.41
CA ALA A 49 -11.42 -3.69 -17.97
C ALA A 49 -11.13 -2.73 -19.13
N ASP A 50 -10.76 -1.48 -18.83
CA ASP A 50 -10.29 -0.52 -19.85
C ASP A 50 -8.84 -0.77 -20.22
N ALA A 51 -8.04 -1.22 -19.25
CA ALA A 51 -6.64 -1.60 -19.46
C ALA A 51 -6.30 -2.88 -18.69
N TYR A 52 -5.59 -3.79 -19.35
CA TYR A 52 -5.01 -4.99 -18.76
C TYR A 52 -3.50 -4.86 -18.74
N LEU A 53 -2.90 -5.01 -17.56
CA LEU A 53 -1.45 -4.96 -17.36
C LEU A 53 -0.95 -6.35 -16.96
N PRO A 54 -0.27 -7.09 -17.86
CA PRO A 54 0.25 -8.42 -17.56
C PRO A 54 1.45 -8.34 -16.61
N ILE A 55 1.22 -8.59 -15.33
CA ILE A 55 2.28 -8.55 -14.31
C ILE A 55 2.92 -9.93 -14.11
N ARG A 56 4.24 -10.00 -13.94
CA ARG A 56 4.91 -11.21 -13.45
C ARG A 56 4.50 -11.50 -12.00
N ALA A 57 4.01 -12.71 -11.72
CA ALA A 57 3.58 -13.09 -10.38
C ALA A 57 4.69 -12.87 -9.33
N GLY A 58 4.34 -12.26 -8.20
CA GLY A 58 5.29 -11.97 -7.12
C GLY A 58 6.12 -10.69 -7.31
N THR A 59 5.74 -9.81 -8.25
CA THR A 59 6.46 -8.55 -8.52
C THR A 59 5.65 -7.30 -8.21
N ASP A 60 4.50 -7.46 -7.56
CA ASP A 60 3.55 -6.39 -7.21
C ASP A 60 4.18 -5.22 -6.46
N ILE A 61 5.14 -5.50 -5.56
CA ILE A 61 5.84 -4.44 -4.81
C ILE A 61 6.59 -3.47 -5.73
N ALA A 62 7.14 -3.95 -6.85
CA ALA A 62 7.87 -3.09 -7.77
C ALA A 62 6.91 -2.15 -8.52
N LEU A 63 5.76 -2.67 -8.97
CA LEU A 63 4.72 -1.86 -9.60
C LEU A 63 4.17 -0.81 -8.62
N LEU A 64 3.75 -1.23 -7.42
CA LEU A 64 3.20 -0.34 -6.41
C LEU A 64 4.22 0.68 -5.93
N GLY A 65 5.47 0.26 -5.72
CA GLY A 65 6.58 1.14 -5.37
C GLY A 65 6.86 2.18 -6.46
N GLY A 66 6.73 1.80 -7.73
CA GLY A 66 6.80 2.73 -8.85
C GLY A 66 5.69 3.77 -8.82
N VAL A 67 4.46 3.39 -8.45
CA VAL A 67 3.34 4.34 -8.26
C VAL A 67 3.63 5.29 -7.10
N VAL A 68 4.13 4.79 -5.96
CA VAL A 68 4.52 5.64 -4.82
C VAL A 68 5.59 6.64 -5.24
N ARG A 69 6.65 6.19 -5.92
CA ARG A 69 7.69 7.07 -6.47
C ARG A 69 7.08 8.13 -7.38
N TYR A 70 6.23 7.74 -8.33
CA TYR A 70 5.59 8.65 -9.27
C TYR A 70 4.80 9.75 -8.54
N ILE A 71 4.10 9.42 -7.46
CA ILE A 71 3.37 10.40 -6.64
C ILE A 71 4.34 11.39 -5.98
N LEU A 72 5.39 10.89 -5.32
CA LEU A 72 6.31 11.70 -4.49
C LEU A 72 7.30 12.54 -5.31
N ASP A 73 7.76 12.05 -6.47
CA ASP A 73 8.69 12.77 -7.34
C ASP A 73 8.00 13.93 -8.06
N ASN A 74 6.69 13.81 -8.32
CA ASN A 74 5.89 14.83 -9.02
C ASN A 74 5.01 15.66 -8.08
N GLU A 75 5.12 15.47 -6.76
CA GLU A 75 4.33 16.15 -5.73
C GLU A 75 2.81 16.09 -5.99
N LEU A 76 2.34 14.92 -6.45
CA LEU A 76 0.93 14.66 -6.78
C LEU A 76 0.11 14.16 -5.59
N ASP A 77 0.69 14.19 -4.38
CA ASP A 77 -0.01 13.84 -3.15
C ASP A 77 -1.08 14.88 -2.79
N PHE A 78 -2.18 14.44 -2.18
CA PHE A 78 -3.18 15.35 -1.65
C PHE A 78 -2.66 15.95 -0.33
N ARG A 79 -1.80 16.97 -0.46
CA ARG A 79 -0.99 17.53 0.63
C ARG A 79 -1.74 17.84 1.92
N GLU A 80 -2.92 18.45 1.82
CA GLU A 80 -3.73 18.78 3.00
C GLU A 80 -4.18 17.52 3.75
N TYR A 81 -4.62 16.49 3.02
CA TYR A 81 -4.98 15.21 3.61
C TYR A 81 -3.76 14.55 4.26
N VAL A 82 -2.62 14.54 3.54
CA VAL A 82 -1.38 13.93 4.00
C VAL A 82 -0.90 14.56 5.31
N LEU A 83 -0.87 15.89 5.41
CA LEU A 83 -0.46 16.59 6.63
C LEU A 83 -1.42 16.34 7.80
N ALA A 84 -2.73 16.42 7.53
CA ALA A 84 -3.75 16.35 8.57
C ALA A 84 -4.00 14.94 9.12
N TYR A 85 -3.94 13.91 8.26
CA TYR A 85 -4.49 12.58 8.57
C TYR A 85 -3.48 11.45 8.48
N THR A 86 -2.20 11.76 8.23
CA THR A 86 -1.13 10.76 8.22
C THR A 86 0.00 11.16 9.17
N ASN A 87 0.97 10.26 9.31
CA ASN A 87 2.21 10.51 10.06
C ASN A 87 3.33 11.14 9.20
N ALA A 88 3.03 11.64 7.99
CA ALA A 88 4.04 12.14 7.04
C ALA A 88 4.98 13.20 7.63
N ALA A 89 4.46 14.10 8.47
CA ALA A 89 5.22 15.16 9.12
C ALA A 89 6.01 14.67 10.35
N THR A 90 5.71 13.49 10.87
CA THR A 90 6.34 12.99 12.10
C THR A 90 7.82 12.66 11.87
N ILE A 91 8.67 13.04 12.80
CA ILE A 91 10.12 12.82 12.77
C ILE A 91 10.43 11.43 13.34
N VAL A 92 11.11 10.61 12.54
CA VAL A 92 11.61 9.28 12.93
C VAL A 92 12.92 9.42 13.71
N SER A 93 13.16 8.50 14.64
CA SER A 93 14.40 8.41 15.40
C SER A 93 15.63 8.38 14.50
N GLU A 94 16.76 8.86 15.01
CA GLU A 94 18.03 8.82 14.30
C GLU A 94 18.71 7.45 14.30
N GLU A 95 18.24 6.54 15.15
CA GLU A 95 18.70 5.15 15.18
C GLU A 95 18.14 4.34 14.00
N PHE A 96 17.06 4.83 13.36
CA PHE A 96 16.50 4.20 12.18
C PHE A 96 17.46 4.29 10.98
N SER A 97 17.72 3.14 10.36
CA SER A 97 18.45 3.04 9.09
C SER A 97 17.59 2.31 8.06
N ASP A 98 17.49 2.87 6.86
CA ASP A 98 16.75 2.26 5.75
C ASP A 98 17.60 1.19 5.04
N THR A 99 16.94 0.34 4.26
CA THR A 99 17.53 -0.66 3.36
C THR A 99 18.50 -0.09 2.35
N GLU A 100 18.37 1.18 1.97
CA GLU A 100 19.33 1.86 1.07
C GLU A 100 20.67 2.11 1.76
N ASP A 101 20.66 2.26 3.09
CA ASP A 101 21.86 2.47 3.90
C ASP A 101 22.45 1.14 4.41
N GLY A 102 21.63 0.07 4.44
CA GLY A 102 21.97 -1.25 5.01
C GLY A 102 22.05 -2.41 4.01
N ASP A 103 22.41 -2.17 2.75
CA ASP A 103 22.57 -3.19 1.70
C ASP A 103 21.36 -4.14 1.57
N GLY A 104 20.15 -3.57 1.61
CA GLY A 104 18.89 -4.31 1.52
C GLY A 104 18.26 -4.69 2.87
N PHE A 105 18.92 -4.39 3.99
CA PHE A 105 18.39 -4.62 5.33
C PHE A 105 18.11 -3.30 6.07
N PHE A 106 17.01 -3.25 6.82
CA PHE A 106 16.77 -2.15 7.75
C PHE A 106 17.70 -2.27 8.98
N SER A 107 17.80 -1.21 9.79
CA SER A 107 18.41 -1.30 11.12
C SER A 107 17.76 -2.41 11.95
N GLY A 108 18.60 -3.11 12.74
CA GLY A 108 18.16 -4.16 13.65
C GLY A 108 18.04 -5.57 13.05
N PHE A 109 18.53 -5.81 11.83
CA PHE A 109 18.57 -7.17 11.26
C PHE A 109 19.59 -8.06 11.99
N ASP A 110 19.15 -9.24 12.40
CA ASP A 110 19.97 -10.31 12.96
C ASP A 110 20.13 -11.42 11.92
N PRO A 111 21.35 -11.65 11.38
CA PRO A 111 21.60 -12.67 10.36
C PRO A 111 21.54 -14.11 10.89
N GLU A 112 21.71 -14.33 12.20
CA GLU A 112 21.67 -15.69 12.78
C GLU A 112 20.23 -16.21 12.85
N THR A 113 19.30 -15.34 13.27
CA THR A 113 17.87 -15.68 13.36
C THR A 113 17.09 -15.30 12.11
N GLY A 114 17.68 -14.51 11.22
CA GLY A 114 17.03 -13.93 10.05
C GLY A 114 15.86 -13.04 10.43
N SER A 115 15.89 -12.37 11.58
CA SER A 115 14.81 -11.57 12.15
C SER A 115 15.25 -10.12 12.41
N TYR A 116 14.30 -9.25 12.78
CA TYR A 116 14.54 -7.86 13.14
C TYR A 116 14.25 -7.57 14.62
N VAL A 117 15.10 -6.73 15.22
CA VAL A 117 14.87 -5.96 16.44
C VAL A 117 14.42 -4.55 16.04
N GLN A 118 13.23 -4.14 16.47
CA GLN A 118 12.56 -2.94 15.93
C GLN A 118 12.70 -1.69 16.82
N ASP A 119 13.59 -1.70 17.81
CA ASP A 119 13.78 -0.58 18.74
C ASP A 119 14.15 0.73 18.03
N SER A 120 14.88 0.63 16.92
CA SER A 120 15.23 1.80 16.10
C SER A 120 14.07 2.32 15.25
N TRP A 121 12.96 1.59 15.11
CA TRP A 121 11.85 1.94 14.21
C TRP A 121 10.80 2.81 14.93
N GLN A 122 11.25 3.74 15.77
CA GLN A 122 10.41 4.60 16.59
C GLN A 122 10.42 6.05 16.10
N TYR A 123 9.48 6.85 16.59
CA TYR A 123 9.54 8.30 16.42
C TYR A 123 10.54 8.93 17.37
N GLU A 124 11.08 10.08 16.98
CA GLU A 124 12.06 10.81 17.79
C GLU A 124 11.47 11.18 19.16
N GLY A 125 12.13 10.74 20.23
CA GLY A 125 11.71 10.91 21.63
C GLY A 125 10.77 9.83 22.16
N HIS A 126 10.56 8.75 21.40
CA HIS A 126 9.71 7.61 21.75
C HIS A 126 10.49 6.27 21.72
N GLU A 127 11.82 6.32 21.71
CA GLU A 127 12.71 5.16 21.66
C GLU A 127 12.48 4.20 22.85
N ASP A 128 12.28 4.76 24.05
CA ASP A 128 12.01 3.99 25.28
C ASP A 128 10.57 3.43 25.37
N SER A 129 9.70 3.79 24.41
CA SER A 129 8.31 3.32 24.37
C SER A 129 8.11 2.11 23.45
N SER A 130 9.20 1.45 23.05
CA SER A 130 9.17 0.26 22.21
C SER A 130 8.44 -0.90 22.92
N GLY A 131 7.13 -1.00 22.69
CA GLY A 131 6.38 -2.24 22.84
C GLY A 131 6.67 -3.23 21.69
N SER A 132 7.49 -2.83 20.72
CA SER A 132 7.86 -3.63 19.55
C SER A 132 8.85 -4.72 19.94
N GLY A 133 8.33 -5.92 20.18
CA GLY A 133 9.15 -7.10 20.46
C GLY A 133 10.00 -7.55 19.27
N HIS A 134 10.92 -8.48 19.54
CA HIS A 134 11.67 -9.20 18.52
C HIS A 134 10.72 -9.88 17.53
N THR A 135 10.86 -9.61 16.22
CA THR A 135 10.03 -10.26 15.19
C THR A 135 10.17 -11.80 15.15
N ALA A 136 11.19 -12.34 15.79
CA ALA A 136 11.33 -13.78 16.02
C ALA A 136 10.16 -14.37 16.84
N GLN A 137 9.65 -13.65 17.85
CA GLN A 137 8.50 -14.11 18.66
C GLN A 137 7.18 -14.09 17.88
N GLU A 138 7.03 -13.17 16.93
CA GLU A 138 5.82 -13.07 16.10
C GLU A 138 5.74 -14.18 15.03
N ARG A 139 6.88 -14.72 14.56
CA ARG A 139 6.92 -15.81 13.57
C ARG A 139 6.34 -17.14 14.06
N ASP A 140 6.46 -17.42 15.36
CA ASP A 140 6.07 -18.70 15.96
C ASP A 140 4.62 -18.72 16.49
N SER A 141 3.93 -17.57 16.50
CA SER A 141 2.56 -17.49 16.96
C SER A 141 1.58 -17.25 15.81
N ALA A 142 0.63 -18.16 15.62
CA ALA A 142 -0.62 -17.87 14.90
C ALA A 142 -1.58 -17.00 15.74
N ALA A 143 -1.04 -16.26 16.72
CA ALA A 143 -1.81 -15.36 17.55
C ALA A 143 -2.24 -14.15 16.71
N GLY A 144 -3.46 -13.65 16.96
CA GLY A 144 -3.89 -12.39 16.38
C GLY A 144 -2.86 -11.31 16.71
N LEU A 145 -2.56 -10.44 15.74
CA LEU A 145 -1.75 -9.25 15.98
C LEU A 145 -2.32 -8.54 17.22
N ALA A 146 -1.51 -8.34 18.26
CA ALA A 146 -1.94 -7.67 19.51
C ALA A 146 -2.49 -6.25 19.26
N HIS A 147 -2.21 -5.71 18.08
CA HIS A 147 -2.63 -4.43 17.56
C HIS A 147 -3.38 -4.67 16.23
N GLU A 148 -4.62 -5.16 16.29
CA GLU A 148 -5.42 -5.53 15.11
C GLU A 148 -5.49 -4.43 14.03
N SER A 149 -6.41 -3.48 14.17
CA SER A 149 -6.72 -2.46 13.17
C SER A 149 -6.03 -1.12 13.43
N HIS A 150 -5.41 -0.98 14.60
CA HIS A 150 -4.76 0.23 15.09
C HIS A 150 -3.38 -0.22 15.59
N GLY A 151 -2.30 0.26 14.96
CA GLY A 151 -0.93 -0.10 15.35
C GLY A 151 -0.61 0.23 16.82
N ALA A 152 0.59 -0.10 17.27
CA ALA A 152 1.00 0.16 18.65
C ALA A 152 0.74 1.64 19.04
N PRO A 153 0.09 1.90 20.18
CA PRO A 153 -0.18 3.26 20.61
C PRO A 153 1.15 3.96 20.90
N VAL A 154 1.34 5.13 20.29
CA VAL A 154 2.50 5.98 20.57
C VAL A 154 2.17 6.89 21.74
N GLY A 155 2.92 6.78 22.82
CA GLY A 155 2.64 7.47 24.08
C GLY A 155 3.09 8.92 24.07
N GLY A 156 2.16 9.87 23.91
CA GLY A 156 2.46 11.31 23.99
C GLY A 156 2.53 11.98 22.62
N GLN A 157 2.97 13.25 22.59
CA GLN A 157 3.01 14.04 21.37
C GLN A 157 4.31 13.74 20.60
N THR A 158 4.20 13.44 19.30
CA THR A 158 5.36 13.20 18.45
C THR A 158 5.91 14.50 17.88
N ARG A 159 7.23 14.58 17.67
CA ARG A 159 7.85 15.73 16.99
C ARG A 159 7.48 15.70 15.51
N ARG A 160 7.08 16.85 14.97
CA ARG A 160 6.57 16.98 13.59
C ARG A 160 7.20 18.17 12.90
N ASP A 161 7.43 18.04 11.60
CA ASP A 161 7.77 19.13 10.68
C ASP A 161 6.71 19.23 9.58
N GLU A 162 5.78 20.18 9.74
CA GLU A 162 4.69 20.41 8.79
C GLU A 162 5.17 20.95 7.43
N THR A 163 6.44 21.39 7.31
CA THR A 163 7.04 21.78 6.02
C THR A 163 7.46 20.58 5.17
N LEU A 164 7.51 19.39 5.79
CA LEU A 164 8.00 18.13 5.20
C LEU A 164 9.43 18.22 4.65
N GLN A 165 10.26 19.15 5.15
CA GLN A 165 11.65 19.32 4.70
C GLN A 165 12.66 18.59 5.58
N HIS A 166 12.29 18.29 6.83
CA HIS A 166 13.17 17.59 7.77
C HIS A 166 13.58 16.23 7.19
N PRO A 167 14.89 15.93 7.07
CA PRO A 167 15.36 14.72 6.37
C PRO A 167 14.86 13.43 7.02
N ARG A 168 14.54 13.45 8.32
CA ARG A 168 13.98 12.30 9.05
C ARG A 168 12.45 12.34 9.22
N CYS A 169 11.73 13.27 8.60
CA CYS A 169 10.27 13.13 8.59
C CYS A 169 9.88 11.94 7.72
N VAL A 170 8.78 11.26 8.08
CA VAL A 170 8.29 10.07 7.37
C VAL A 170 8.17 10.31 5.87
N TYR A 171 7.72 11.50 5.44
CA TYR A 171 7.61 11.85 4.02
C TYR A 171 8.95 11.77 3.28
N GLN A 172 10.02 12.34 3.86
CA GLN A 172 11.34 12.34 3.23
C GLN A 172 11.98 10.95 3.24
N ILE A 173 11.77 10.16 4.30
CA ILE A 173 12.20 8.75 4.35
C ILE A 173 11.49 7.96 3.25
N LEU A 174 10.16 8.11 3.13
CA LEU A 174 9.36 7.44 2.11
C LEU A 174 9.86 7.79 0.70
N LYS A 175 10.15 9.07 0.44
CA LYS A 175 10.67 9.53 -0.85
C LYS A 175 12.01 8.88 -1.19
N ARG A 176 12.93 8.78 -0.22
CA ARG A 176 14.21 8.08 -0.42
C ARG A 176 14.02 6.58 -0.64
N HIS A 177 13.23 5.92 0.22
CA HIS A 177 12.97 4.48 0.16
C HIS A 177 12.44 4.03 -1.21
N PHE A 178 11.50 4.82 -1.78
CA PHE A 178 10.86 4.49 -3.03
C PHE A 178 11.59 5.00 -4.29
N ALA A 179 12.68 5.77 -4.14
CA ALA A 179 13.40 6.37 -5.28
C ALA A 179 13.93 5.33 -6.29
N ARG A 180 14.24 4.12 -5.83
CA ARG A 180 14.77 3.02 -6.67
C ARG A 180 13.76 2.44 -7.66
N TYR A 181 12.45 2.61 -7.42
CA TYR A 181 11.40 1.99 -8.23
C TYR A 181 11.08 2.82 -9.48
N THR A 182 12.02 2.82 -10.43
CA THR A 182 11.86 3.58 -11.68
C THR A 182 10.94 2.91 -12.69
N PRO A 183 10.37 3.63 -13.68
CA PRO A 183 9.65 3.00 -14.78
C PRO A 183 10.44 1.87 -15.44
N GLU A 184 11.75 2.04 -15.62
CA GLU A 184 12.65 1.03 -16.16
C GLU A 184 12.78 -0.18 -15.23
N MET A 185 12.84 0.04 -13.91
CA MET A 185 12.81 -1.05 -12.94
C MET A 185 11.48 -1.81 -13.00
N VAL A 186 10.35 -1.10 -13.07
CA VAL A 186 9.01 -1.71 -13.19
C VAL A 186 8.94 -2.55 -14.46
N GLU A 187 9.38 -2.04 -15.60
CA GLU A 187 9.38 -2.80 -16.85
C GLU A 187 10.24 -4.07 -16.75
N ARG A 188 11.47 -3.94 -16.26
CA ARG A 188 12.40 -5.06 -16.11
C ARG A 188 11.85 -6.15 -15.15
N VAL A 189 11.34 -5.74 -14.00
CA VAL A 189 10.93 -6.65 -12.91
C VAL A 189 9.51 -7.18 -13.13
N CYS A 190 8.57 -6.33 -13.51
CA CYS A 190 7.17 -6.73 -13.68
C CYS A 190 6.86 -7.25 -15.09
N GLY A 191 7.62 -6.84 -16.11
CA GLY A 191 7.29 -7.11 -17.52
C GLY A 191 6.22 -6.18 -18.09
N ILE A 192 5.87 -5.10 -17.38
CA ILE A 192 4.86 -4.11 -17.80
C ILE A 192 5.57 -2.99 -18.58
N PRO A 193 5.24 -2.72 -19.85
CA PRO A 193 5.83 -1.62 -20.59
C PRO A 193 5.68 -0.29 -19.86
N GLN A 194 6.72 0.56 -19.91
CA GLN A 194 6.74 1.83 -19.18
C GLN A 194 5.53 2.71 -19.48
N GLU A 195 5.08 2.74 -20.73
CA GLU A 195 3.91 3.52 -21.13
C GLU A 195 2.63 3.08 -20.44
N GLN A 196 2.41 1.75 -20.30
CA GLN A 196 1.24 1.21 -19.59
C GLN A 196 1.32 1.48 -18.09
N PHE A 197 2.51 1.34 -17.50
CA PHE A 197 2.74 1.71 -16.11
C PHE A 197 2.43 3.21 -15.89
N LEU A 198 2.94 4.09 -16.74
CA LEU A 198 2.71 5.53 -16.65
C LEU A 198 1.24 5.89 -16.92
N GLU A 199 0.52 5.14 -17.76
CA GLU A 199 -0.93 5.31 -17.91
C GLU A 199 -1.66 5.02 -16.59
N LEU A 200 -1.36 3.88 -15.95
CA LEU A 200 -1.93 3.53 -14.65
C LEU A 200 -1.61 4.61 -13.60
N ALA A 201 -0.35 5.01 -13.48
CA ALA A 201 0.08 6.01 -12.50
C ALA A 201 -0.59 7.37 -12.71
N ARG A 202 -0.70 7.84 -13.97
CA ARG A 202 -1.44 9.06 -14.33
C ARG A 202 -2.92 8.95 -14.01
N ALA A 203 -3.55 7.81 -14.32
CA ALA A 203 -4.98 7.63 -14.05
C ALA A 203 -5.27 7.60 -12.55
N TRP A 204 -4.41 6.98 -11.74
CA TRP A 204 -4.57 6.94 -10.29
C TRP A 204 -4.41 8.32 -9.66
N THR A 205 -3.36 9.06 -10.06
CA THR A 205 -3.06 10.40 -9.52
C THR A 205 -4.05 11.46 -9.98
N ALA A 206 -4.53 11.42 -11.23
CA ALA A 206 -5.53 12.36 -11.74
C ALA A 206 -6.92 12.20 -11.10
N ASN A 207 -7.17 11.08 -10.41
CA ASN A 207 -8.42 10.79 -9.72
C ASN A 207 -8.22 10.78 -8.19
N SER A 208 -7.54 11.82 -7.71
CA SER A 208 -7.26 12.09 -6.31
C SER A 208 -7.68 13.53 -5.93
N GLY A 209 -7.38 13.97 -4.71
CA GLY A 209 -7.78 15.31 -4.24
C GLY A 209 -9.23 15.36 -3.77
N ARG A 210 -9.78 16.56 -3.56
CA ARG A 210 -11.10 16.77 -2.89
C ARG A 210 -12.31 16.22 -3.63
N GLU A 211 -12.26 16.25 -4.96
CA GLU A 211 -13.44 15.99 -5.80
C GLU A 211 -13.50 14.56 -6.35
N ARG A 212 -12.35 13.87 -6.40
CA ARG A 212 -12.23 12.54 -7.00
C ARG A 212 -11.63 11.54 -6.06
N THR A 213 -11.94 10.27 -6.30
CA THR A 213 -11.38 9.15 -5.54
C THR A 213 -11.02 7.97 -6.42
N GLY A 214 -9.92 7.31 -6.06
CA GLY A 214 -9.51 6.03 -6.62
C GLY A 214 -9.74 4.88 -5.67
N MET A 215 -10.15 3.74 -6.19
CA MET A 215 -10.37 2.50 -5.43
C MET A 215 -9.35 1.44 -5.78
N LEU A 216 -8.75 0.84 -4.75
CA LEU A 216 -7.91 -0.35 -4.90
C LEU A 216 -8.70 -1.59 -4.48
N ILE A 217 -8.74 -2.60 -5.33
CA ILE A 217 -9.42 -3.87 -5.07
C ILE A 217 -8.40 -5.01 -5.13
N TYR A 218 -8.32 -5.82 -4.07
CA TYR A 218 -7.46 -7.00 -4.02
C TYR A 218 -8.11 -8.16 -3.25
N SER A 219 -7.55 -9.37 -3.39
CA SER A 219 -7.90 -10.54 -2.59
C SER A 219 -6.67 -11.46 -2.45
N VAL A 220 -6.81 -12.77 -2.69
CA VAL A 220 -5.74 -13.76 -2.46
C VAL A 220 -4.48 -13.58 -3.31
N GLY A 221 -4.58 -12.91 -4.46
CA GLY A 221 -3.44 -12.69 -5.36
C GLY A 221 -2.36 -11.79 -4.75
N TRP A 222 -2.66 -11.08 -3.65
CA TRP A 222 -1.65 -10.38 -2.85
C TRP A 222 -1.29 -11.10 -1.56
N THR A 223 -2.25 -11.74 -0.90
CA THR A 223 -2.04 -12.25 0.47
C THR A 223 -1.21 -13.53 0.52
N GLN A 224 -1.18 -14.32 -0.55
CA GLN A 224 -0.51 -15.64 -0.58
C GLN A 224 0.95 -15.55 -1.05
N HIS A 225 1.68 -14.57 -0.53
CA HIS A 225 3.12 -14.36 -0.76
C HIS A 225 3.82 -14.16 0.58
N SER A 226 5.11 -14.53 0.67
CA SER A 226 5.94 -14.28 1.86
C SER A 226 6.00 -12.78 2.24
N VAL A 227 5.80 -11.91 1.25
CA VAL A 227 5.77 -10.44 1.40
C VAL A 227 4.38 -9.85 1.17
N GLY A 228 3.32 -10.65 1.23
CA GLY A 228 1.96 -10.22 0.89
C GLY A 228 1.45 -9.06 1.75
N VAL A 229 1.82 -9.03 3.02
CA VAL A 229 1.54 -7.89 3.93
C VAL A 229 2.14 -6.59 3.37
N GLN A 230 3.33 -6.64 2.77
CA GLN A 230 3.99 -5.44 2.22
C GLN A 230 3.34 -4.95 0.92
N TYR A 231 2.74 -5.84 0.11
CA TYR A 231 1.92 -5.41 -1.03
C TYR A 231 0.73 -4.59 -0.55
N ILE A 232 0.02 -5.11 0.46
CA ILE A 232 -1.15 -4.45 1.06
C ILE A 232 -0.74 -3.12 1.70
N ARG A 233 0.36 -3.08 2.45
CA ARG A 233 0.90 -1.83 3.03
C ARG A 233 1.20 -0.79 1.96
N THR A 234 1.84 -1.18 0.86
CA THR A 234 2.19 -0.24 -0.22
C THR A 234 0.93 0.27 -0.92
N GLY A 235 -0.06 -0.58 -1.16
CA GLY A 235 -1.39 -0.16 -1.64
C GLY A 235 -2.09 0.82 -0.70
N ALA A 236 -1.99 0.61 0.62
CA ALA A 236 -2.52 1.54 1.61
C ALA A 236 -1.77 2.89 1.61
N ILE A 237 -0.44 2.89 1.47
CA ILE A 237 0.37 4.11 1.34
C ILE A 237 -0.11 4.94 0.15
N ILE A 238 -0.33 4.32 -1.02
CA ILE A 238 -0.85 5.02 -2.20
C ILE A 238 -2.20 5.67 -1.89
N GLN A 239 -3.11 4.93 -1.25
CA GLN A 239 -4.45 5.45 -0.92
C GLN A 239 -4.41 6.56 0.13
N LEU A 240 -3.43 6.58 1.04
CA LEU A 240 -3.20 7.66 1.99
C LEU A 240 -2.61 8.90 1.31
N LEU A 241 -1.58 8.73 0.46
CA LEU A 241 -0.97 9.82 -0.29
C LEU A 241 -1.98 10.54 -1.19
N LEU A 242 -2.89 9.79 -1.81
CA LEU A 242 -3.93 10.33 -2.69
C LEU A 242 -5.19 10.80 -1.93
N GLY A 243 -5.23 10.62 -0.61
CA GLY A 243 -6.37 10.99 0.23
C GLY A 243 -7.66 10.26 -0.12
N ASN A 244 -7.56 8.98 -0.52
CA ASN A 244 -8.70 8.15 -0.91
C ASN A 244 -9.35 7.42 0.28
N MET A 245 -8.68 7.34 1.43
CA MET A 245 -9.18 6.61 2.60
C MET A 245 -10.34 7.37 3.29
N GLY A 246 -11.41 6.64 3.63
CA GLY A 246 -12.58 7.18 4.33
C GLY A 246 -13.59 7.92 3.44
N ARG A 247 -13.44 7.88 2.11
CA ARG A 247 -14.28 8.64 1.17
C ARG A 247 -15.08 7.74 0.23
N PRO A 248 -16.32 8.12 -0.16
CA PRO A 248 -17.11 7.37 -1.13
C PRO A 248 -16.34 7.19 -2.45
N GLY A 249 -16.26 5.96 -2.96
CA GLY A 249 -15.51 5.68 -4.19
C GLY A 249 -14.01 5.45 -3.98
N GLY A 250 -13.49 5.72 -2.78
CA GLY A 250 -12.09 5.50 -2.42
C GLY A 250 -11.84 4.23 -1.62
N GLY A 251 -10.69 4.20 -0.94
CA GLY A 251 -10.33 3.16 0.02
C GLY A 251 -9.70 1.91 -0.58
N VAL A 252 -9.45 0.93 0.29
CA VAL A 252 -8.89 -0.38 -0.05
C VAL A 252 -9.97 -1.45 0.16
N MET A 253 -10.48 -1.99 -0.94
CA MET A 253 -11.47 -3.07 -0.94
C MET A 253 -10.77 -4.42 -0.91
N ALA A 254 -10.38 -4.85 0.29
CA ALA A 254 -9.89 -6.20 0.53
C ALA A 254 -11.07 -7.19 0.47
N LEU A 255 -11.25 -7.89 -0.65
CA LEU A 255 -12.41 -8.77 -0.84
C LEU A 255 -12.21 -10.10 -0.10
N ARG A 256 -13.12 -10.39 0.83
CA ARG A 256 -13.12 -11.60 1.65
C ARG A 256 -13.58 -12.83 0.84
N GLY A 257 -13.11 -13.99 1.24
CA GLY A 257 -13.41 -15.28 0.60
C GLY A 257 -14.73 -15.89 1.07
N HIS A 258 -14.67 -16.73 2.10
CA HIS A 258 -15.84 -17.46 2.60
C HIS A 258 -16.92 -16.49 3.13
N ALA A 259 -18.20 -16.87 3.00
CA ALA A 259 -19.34 -16.01 3.33
C ALA A 259 -19.30 -15.42 4.75
N SER A 260 -18.71 -16.15 5.70
CA SER A 260 -18.62 -15.78 7.11
C SER A 260 -17.19 -15.56 7.60
N ILE A 261 -16.18 -15.52 6.72
CA ILE A 261 -14.76 -15.46 7.18
C ILE A 261 -14.49 -14.22 8.03
N GLN A 262 -15.17 -13.11 7.75
CA GLN A 262 -15.10 -11.92 8.58
C GLN A 262 -15.60 -12.21 10.00
N GLY A 263 -16.80 -12.77 10.15
CA GLY A 263 -17.35 -13.11 11.47
C GLY A 263 -16.53 -14.16 12.22
N SER A 264 -15.95 -15.14 11.51
CA SER A 264 -15.04 -16.12 12.11
C SER A 264 -13.69 -15.53 12.52
N THR A 265 -13.28 -14.40 11.94
CA THR A 265 -12.10 -13.65 12.39
C THR A 265 -12.46 -12.75 13.56
N ASP A 266 -13.64 -12.11 13.53
CA ASP A 266 -14.13 -11.22 14.60
C ASP A 266 -14.36 -11.99 15.91
N VAL A 267 -14.85 -13.23 15.83
CA VAL A 267 -15.04 -14.13 16.97
C VAL A 267 -14.39 -15.48 16.61
N PRO A 268 -13.12 -15.69 16.99
CA PRO A 268 -12.43 -16.95 16.77
C PRO A 268 -13.17 -18.07 17.52
N THR A 269 -13.70 -19.05 16.79
CA THR A 269 -14.29 -20.28 17.34
C THR A 269 -13.25 -21.39 17.44
#